data_AF-G4Z6N8-F1
#
_entry.id   AF-G4Z6N8-F1
#
_cell.length_a   1.000
_cell.length_b   1.000
_cell.length_c   1.000
_cell.angle_alpha   90.00
_cell.angle_beta   90.00
_cell.angle_gamma   90.00
#
_symmetry.space_group_name_H-M   'P 1'
#
loop_
_entity.id
_entity.type
_entity.pdbx_description
1 polymer ?
#
loop_
_entity_poly.entity_id
_entity_poly.type
_entity_poly.pdbx_seq_one_letter_code
_entity_poly.pdbx_strand_id
1 'polypeptide(L)'
;MSEDEFVVLLEHAGILETSDENDMEFMEETVLREWLERDGVQLFTTQMTTAKSDGDLVVDGSASTAPTATATATTLVGEARTRMAGHILARLLERGWIAPIEFDYDEDETEEWKTKLYTPRLRTSEAYRIYIEKDPAVRHSLCSECML
;
A
#
# COMPACT_ATOMS: atom_id res chain seq x y z
N MET A 1 4.64 5.64 3.79
CA MET A 1 4.49 5.10 2.43
C MET A 1 3.56 6.04 1.70
N SER A 2 3.89 6.42 0.48
CA SER A 2 3.00 7.15 -0.42
C SER A 2 2.33 6.21 -1.44
N GLU A 3 1.34 6.72 -2.18
CA GLU A 3 0.56 5.93 -3.15
C GLU A 3 1.43 5.40 -4.29
N ASP A 4 2.35 6.22 -4.82
CA ASP A 4 3.30 5.82 -5.86
C ASP A 4 4.24 4.70 -5.39
N GLU A 5 4.76 4.78 -4.16
CA GLU A 5 5.59 3.72 -3.57
C GLU A 5 4.80 2.42 -3.45
N PHE A 6 3.53 2.51 -3.04
CA PHE A 6 2.65 1.35 -2.96
C PHE A 6 2.42 0.71 -4.32
N VAL A 7 2.07 1.48 -5.35
CA VAL A 7 1.86 0.94 -6.71
C VAL A 7 3.12 0.31 -7.27
N VAL A 8 4.29 0.93 -7.07
CA VAL A 8 5.58 0.36 -7.45
C VAL A 8 5.84 -0.97 -6.74
N LEU A 9 5.49 -1.10 -5.46
CA LEU A 9 5.61 -2.37 -4.73
C LEU A 9 4.70 -3.47 -5.28
N LEU A 10 3.47 -3.13 -5.69
CA LEU A 10 2.54 -4.09 -6.30
C LEU A 10 3.08 -4.63 -7.62
N GLU A 11 3.61 -3.73 -8.47
CA GLU A 11 4.25 -4.11 -9.74
C GLU A 11 5.46 -5.03 -9.51
N HIS A 12 6.35 -4.67 -8.58
CA HIS A 12 7.52 -5.49 -8.25
C HIS A 12 7.15 -6.85 -7.64
N ALA A 13 6.03 -6.91 -6.93
CA ALA A 13 5.49 -8.17 -6.43
C ALA A 13 4.90 -9.04 -7.55
N GLY A 14 4.69 -8.49 -8.75
CA GLY A 14 4.10 -9.18 -9.89
C GLY A 14 2.63 -9.52 -9.68
N ILE A 15 1.91 -8.73 -8.88
CA ILE A 15 0.48 -8.98 -8.58
C ILE A 15 -0.48 -8.05 -9.32
N LEU A 16 0.06 -7.09 -10.09
CA LEU A 16 -0.72 -6.28 -11.02
C LEU A 16 -0.77 -6.99 -12.37
N GLU A 17 -1.99 -7.16 -12.86
CA GLU A 17 -2.28 -7.62 -14.21
C GLU A 17 -2.80 -6.45 -15.03
N THR A 18 -2.61 -6.50 -16.35
CA THR A 18 -3.16 -5.53 -17.29
C THR A 18 -4.19 -6.22 -18.17
N SER A 19 -5.40 -5.66 -18.23
CA SER A 19 -6.47 -6.14 -19.11
C SER A 19 -6.14 -5.81 -20.56
N ASP A 20 -6.16 -6.81 -21.43
CA ASP A 20 -5.93 -6.67 -22.87
C ASP A 20 -7.00 -5.81 -23.57
N GLU A 21 -8.18 -5.64 -22.98
CA GLU A 21 -9.32 -4.97 -23.62
C GLU A 21 -9.27 -3.45 -23.47
N ASN A 22 -8.85 -2.96 -22.30
CA ASN A 22 -8.99 -1.56 -21.92
C ASN A 22 -7.74 -0.99 -21.21
N ASP A 23 -6.62 -1.69 -21.28
CA ASP A 23 -5.36 -1.36 -20.61
C ASP A 23 -5.55 -1.10 -19.10
N MET A 24 -6.60 -1.65 -18.48
CA MET A 24 -6.88 -1.46 -17.05
C MET A 24 -5.93 -2.32 -16.22
N GLU A 25 -5.28 -1.71 -15.25
CA GLU A 25 -4.47 -2.41 -14.26
C GLU A 25 -5.40 -2.93 -13.15
N PHE A 26 -5.27 -4.20 -12.79
CA PHE A 26 -6.10 -4.82 -11.76
C PHE A 26 -5.33 -5.88 -10.97
N MET A 27 -5.89 -6.28 -9.84
CA MET A 27 -5.37 -7.35 -8.99
C MET A 27 -6.52 -8.05 -8.27
N GLU A 28 -6.39 -9.35 -8.05
CA GLU A 28 -7.37 -10.12 -7.29
C GLU A 28 -7.25 -9.84 -5.78
N GLU A 29 -8.39 -9.77 -5.09
CA GLU A 29 -8.44 -9.57 -3.64
C GLU A 29 -7.65 -10.65 -2.87
N THR A 30 -7.75 -11.91 -3.28
CA THR A 30 -7.09 -13.02 -2.61
C THR A 30 -5.57 -12.86 -2.70
N VAL A 31 -5.04 -12.62 -3.90
CA VAL A 31 -3.61 -12.38 -4.18
C VAL A 31 -3.12 -11.16 -3.41
N LEU A 32 -3.88 -10.05 -3.42
CA LEU A 32 -3.53 -8.85 -2.67
C LEU A 32 -3.49 -9.11 -1.16
N ARG A 33 -4.44 -9.86 -0.61
CA ARG A 33 -4.47 -10.23 0.81
C ARG A 33 -3.29 -11.12 1.19
N GLU A 34 -2.99 -12.13 0.38
CA GLU A 34 -1.83 -13.00 0.60
C GLU A 34 -0.51 -12.23 0.58
N TRP A 35 -0.35 -11.31 -0.38
CA TRP A 35 0.81 -10.43 -0.43
C TRP A 35 0.87 -9.49 0.78
N LEU A 36 -0.26 -8.90 1.19
CA LEU A 36 -0.32 -8.04 2.37
C LEU A 36 0.04 -8.81 3.64
N GLU A 37 -0.42 -10.05 3.79
CA GLU A 37 0.00 -10.91 4.88
C GLU A 37 1.50 -11.18 4.81
N ARG A 38 2.04 -11.60 3.67
CA ARG A 38 3.44 -11.98 3.53
C ARG A 38 4.39 -10.79 3.77
N ASP A 39 4.21 -9.69 3.06
CA ASP A 39 5.13 -8.56 3.04
C ASP A 39 4.49 -7.26 3.58
N GLY A 40 3.23 -7.01 3.23
CA GLY A 40 2.56 -5.74 3.52
C GLY A 40 2.50 -5.40 5.01
N VAL A 41 2.20 -6.37 5.88
CA VAL A 41 2.15 -6.14 7.33
C VAL A 41 3.45 -5.54 7.82
N GLN A 42 4.61 -6.05 7.39
CA GLN A 42 5.90 -5.50 7.79
C GLN A 42 6.16 -4.12 7.17
N LEU A 43 5.86 -3.95 5.88
CA LEU A 43 6.10 -2.70 5.15
C LEU A 43 5.28 -1.52 5.72
N PHE A 44 4.00 -1.74 6.02
CA PHE A 44 3.10 -0.69 6.52
C PHE A 44 3.29 -0.38 8.00
N THR A 45 3.69 -1.36 8.82
CA THR A 45 3.94 -1.15 10.25
C THR A 45 5.31 -0.54 10.54
N THR A 46 6.35 -0.92 9.78
CA THR A 46 7.70 -0.36 9.94
C THR A 46 7.68 1.16 9.75
N GLN A 47 6.92 1.67 8.78
CA GLN A 47 6.80 3.10 8.56
C GLN A 47 6.01 3.84 9.66
N MET A 48 5.06 3.18 10.33
CA MET A 48 4.39 3.76 11.51
C MET A 48 5.36 3.94 12.69
N THR A 49 6.33 3.05 12.86
CA THR A 49 7.34 3.16 13.92
C THR A 49 8.39 4.21 13.64
N THR A 50 8.81 4.38 12.38
CA THR A 50 9.81 5.39 12.00
C THR A 50 9.27 6.81 12.13
N ALA A 51 8.01 7.05 11.75
CA ALA A 51 7.38 8.37 11.89
C ALA A 51 7.19 8.82 13.35
N LYS A 52 7.21 7.89 14.32
CA LYS A 52 7.11 8.20 15.76
C LYS A 52 8.47 8.43 16.43
N SER A 53 9.58 8.17 15.74
CA SER A 53 10.93 8.23 16.33
C SER A 53 11.69 9.54 16.04
N ASP A 54 11.07 10.51 15.36
CA ASP A 54 11.70 11.79 15.00
C ASP A 54 11.26 12.97 15.89
N GLY A 55 10.56 12.71 17.00
CA GLY A 55 9.86 13.76 17.75
C GLY A 55 9.84 13.65 19.27
N ASP A 56 10.67 12.81 19.91
CA ASP A 56 10.65 12.73 21.37
C ASP A 56 12.02 12.45 21.99
N LEU A 57 12.85 13.50 22.00
CA LEU A 57 13.95 13.65 22.95
C LEU A 57 13.77 14.99 23.67
N VAL A 58 12.75 15.09 24.53
CA VAL A 58 12.81 16.04 25.65
C VAL A 58 12.31 15.35 26.92
N VAL A 59 13.26 15.15 27.83
CA VAL A 59 13.06 14.76 29.22
C VAL A 59 12.04 15.69 29.88
N ASP A 60 10.96 15.16 30.47
CA ASP A 60 10.53 15.44 31.85
C ASP A 60 9.32 14.59 32.31
N GLY A 61 9.38 14.13 33.56
CA GLY A 61 8.23 14.15 34.49
C GLY A 61 7.00 13.26 34.25
N SER A 62 6.95 12.12 34.95
CA SER A 62 5.75 11.46 35.53
C SER A 62 4.36 11.74 34.93
N ALA A 63 3.74 10.74 34.29
CA ALA A 63 2.50 10.09 34.78
C ALA A 63 1.97 9.04 33.79
N SER A 64 1.40 7.99 34.40
CA SER A 64 0.65 6.87 33.85
C SER A 64 -0.21 7.16 32.61
N THR A 65 0.03 6.43 31.53
CA THR A 65 -1.02 5.94 30.62
C THR A 65 -0.67 4.52 30.17
N ALA A 66 -1.71 3.68 30.12
CA ALA A 66 -1.80 2.26 29.82
C ALA A 66 -0.77 1.68 28.82
N PRO A 67 -0.48 0.37 28.87
CA PRO A 67 0.38 -0.26 27.88
C PRO A 67 -0.29 -0.13 26.52
N THR A 68 0.17 0.81 25.71
CA THR A 68 -0.05 0.78 24.28
C THR A 68 0.61 -0.51 23.83
N ALA A 69 -0.20 -1.47 23.39
CA ALA A 69 0.29 -2.71 22.84
C ALA A 69 1.08 -2.39 21.57
N THR A 70 2.36 -2.07 21.77
CA THR A 70 3.39 -2.02 20.74
C THR A 70 3.61 -3.46 20.30
N ALA A 71 2.69 -3.97 19.48
CA ALA A 71 2.89 -5.20 18.75
C ALA A 71 3.94 -4.91 17.68
N THR A 72 5.21 -5.12 18.04
CA THR A 72 6.32 -5.05 17.11
C THR A 72 6.00 -5.95 15.92
N ALA A 73 5.98 -5.40 14.71
CA ALA A 73 5.57 -6.07 13.47
C ALA A 73 6.19 -7.47 13.27
N THR A 74 7.39 -7.66 13.80
CA THR A 74 8.16 -8.90 13.80
C THR A 74 7.51 -10.04 14.61
N THR A 75 6.48 -9.76 15.42
CA THR A 75 5.85 -10.71 16.34
C THR A 75 4.41 -11.08 15.98
N LEU A 76 3.83 -10.49 14.92
CA LEU A 76 2.49 -10.85 14.46
C LEU A 76 2.55 -12.18 13.70
N VAL A 77 1.91 -13.20 14.26
CA VAL A 77 1.84 -14.56 13.71
C VAL A 77 0.38 -14.97 13.53
N GLY A 78 0.09 -15.75 12.49
CA GLY A 78 -1.22 -16.36 12.24
C GLY A 78 -2.34 -15.32 12.14
N GLU A 79 -3.44 -15.55 12.85
CA GLU A 79 -4.66 -14.73 12.79
C GLU A 79 -4.43 -13.23 13.05
N ALA A 80 -3.45 -12.88 13.87
CA ALA A 80 -3.13 -11.47 14.14
C ALA A 80 -2.56 -10.77 12.90
N ARG A 81 -1.81 -11.51 12.09
CA ARG A 81 -1.24 -11.05 10.82
C ARG A 81 -2.32 -10.92 9.75
N THR A 82 -3.19 -11.92 9.63
CA THR A 82 -4.38 -11.89 8.75
C THR A 82 -5.29 -10.71 9.08
N ARG A 83 -5.56 -10.46 10.37
CA ARG A 83 -6.34 -9.30 10.82
C ARG A 83 -5.67 -7.98 10.44
N MET A 84 -4.35 -7.89 10.59
CA MET A 84 -3.60 -6.69 10.21
C MET A 84 -3.60 -6.46 8.69
N ALA A 85 -3.45 -7.51 7.88
CA ALA A 85 -3.57 -7.42 6.43
C ALA A 85 -4.96 -6.92 6.01
N GLY A 86 -6.02 -7.45 6.64
CA GLY A 86 -7.39 -6.94 6.44
C GLY A 86 -7.55 -5.48 6.84
N HIS A 87 -6.92 -5.04 7.93
CA HIS A 87 -6.92 -3.64 8.34
C HIS A 87 -6.18 -2.75 7.33
N ILE A 88 -5.02 -3.18 6.82
CA ILE A 88 -4.27 -2.44 5.80
C ILE A 88 -5.12 -2.31 4.52
N LEU A 89 -5.76 -3.38 4.07
CA LEU A 89 -6.64 -3.35 2.90
C LEU A 89 -7.77 -2.32 3.06
N ALA A 90 -8.44 -2.32 4.21
CA ALA A 90 -9.48 -1.32 4.50
C ALA A 90 -8.93 0.11 4.44
N ARG A 91 -7.72 0.35 4.95
CA ARG A 91 -7.06 1.66 4.90
C ARG A 91 -6.67 2.07 3.47
N LEU A 92 -6.30 1.13 2.60
CA LEU A 92 -6.01 1.41 1.19
C LEU A 92 -7.28 1.87 0.46
N LEU A 93 -8.41 1.21 0.72
CA LEU A 93 -9.73 1.59 0.19
C LEU A 93 -10.19 2.96 0.73
N GLU A 94 -10.10 3.18 2.04
CA GLU A 94 -10.47 4.47 2.67
C GLU A 94 -9.63 5.65 2.14
N ARG A 95 -8.36 5.40 1.79
CA ARG A 95 -7.48 6.40 1.19
C ARG A 95 -7.72 6.60 -0.31
N GLY A 96 -8.55 5.75 -0.92
CA GLY A 96 -8.81 5.76 -2.36
C GLY A 96 -7.60 5.35 -3.20
N TRP A 97 -6.62 4.64 -2.64
CA TRP A 97 -5.45 4.20 -3.40
C TRP A 97 -5.78 3.05 -4.35
N ILE A 98 -6.81 2.28 -3.99
CA ILE A 98 -7.40 1.22 -4.80
C ILE A 98 -8.92 1.39 -4.78
N ALA A 99 -9.59 0.92 -5.84
CA ALA A 99 -11.03 0.88 -5.94
C ALA A 99 -11.50 -0.52 -6.37
N PRO A 100 -12.64 -1.02 -5.86
CA PRO A 100 -13.21 -2.26 -6.38
C PRO A 100 -13.62 -2.06 -7.85
N ILE A 101 -13.42 -3.08 -8.68
CA ILE A 101 -13.97 -3.11 -10.03
C ILE A 101 -15.39 -3.68 -9.93
N GLU A 102 -16.38 -2.85 -10.25
CA GLU A 102 -17.77 -3.29 -10.37
C GLU A 102 -17.98 -3.83 -11.78
N PHE A 103 -18.46 -5.07 -11.85
CA PHE A 103 -18.87 -5.70 -13.08
C PHE A 103 -20.40 -5.75 -13.09
N ASP A 104 -21.01 -5.22 -14.14
CA ASP A 104 -22.44 -5.39 -14.41
C ASP A 104 -22.67 -6.85 -14.85
N TYR A 105 -22.74 -7.75 -13.89
CA TYR A 105 -23.19 -9.11 -14.14
C TYR A 105 -24.72 -9.15 -14.04
N ASP A 106 -25.37 -9.82 -14.99
CA ASP A 106 -26.80 -10.09 -14.90
C ASP A 106 -27.13 -10.82 -13.58
N GLU A 107 -28.22 -10.40 -12.94
CA GLU A 107 -28.66 -10.72 -11.58
C GLU A 107 -28.84 -12.23 -11.29
N ASP A 108 -28.81 -13.07 -12.32
CA ASP A 108 -29.09 -14.51 -12.28
C ASP A 108 -27.85 -15.41 -12.08
N GLU A 109 -26.63 -14.87 -12.07
CA GLU A 109 -25.41 -15.64 -11.82
C GLU A 109 -24.95 -15.56 -10.36
N THR A 110 -25.23 -16.64 -9.60
CA THR A 110 -24.86 -16.86 -8.20
C THR A 110 -23.48 -16.28 -7.86
N GLU A 111 -23.46 -15.26 -7.00
CA GLU A 111 -22.31 -14.38 -6.70
C GLU A 111 -21.09 -15.06 -6.04
N GLU A 112 -21.15 -16.34 -5.74
CA GLU A 112 -20.20 -17.04 -4.86
C GLU A 112 -18.82 -17.32 -5.50
N TRP A 113 -18.73 -17.35 -6.83
CA TRP A 113 -17.48 -17.64 -7.55
C TRP A 113 -16.81 -16.41 -8.17
N LYS A 114 -17.39 -15.21 -8.03
CA LYS A 114 -16.84 -13.99 -8.63
C LYS A 114 -15.66 -13.49 -7.82
N THR A 115 -14.47 -13.61 -8.38
CA THR A 115 -13.25 -13.09 -7.79
C THR A 115 -13.35 -11.58 -7.69
N LYS A 116 -13.22 -11.04 -6.47
CA LYS A 116 -13.27 -9.59 -6.29
C LYS A 116 -11.96 -8.99 -6.79
N LEU A 117 -12.07 -8.06 -7.73
CA LEU A 117 -10.91 -7.37 -8.30
C LEU A 117 -10.83 -5.94 -7.77
N TYR A 118 -9.60 -5.45 -7.64
CA TYR A 118 -9.30 -4.06 -7.32
C TYR A 118 -8.43 -3.46 -8.42
N THR A 119 -8.64 -2.18 -8.71
CA THR A 119 -7.79 -1.38 -9.59
C THR A 119 -7.06 -0.31 -8.79
N PRO A 120 -5.75 -0.07 -9.01
CA PRO A 120 -5.06 1.07 -8.42
C PRO A 120 -5.55 2.37 -9.04
N ARG A 121 -5.67 3.43 -8.22
CA ARG A 121 -6.08 4.76 -8.72
C ARG A 121 -4.98 5.43 -9.56
N LEU A 122 -3.73 5.21 -9.16
CA LEU A 122 -2.54 5.70 -9.87
C LEU A 122 -1.99 4.58 -10.74
N ARG A 123 -1.76 4.86 -12.03
CA ARG A 123 -1.21 3.86 -12.97
C ARG A 123 0.25 3.56 -12.66
N THR A 124 0.72 2.35 -12.97
CA THR A 124 2.13 1.96 -12.77
C THR A 124 3.10 2.92 -13.45
N SER A 125 2.81 3.32 -14.68
CA SER A 125 3.64 4.29 -15.42
C SER A 125 3.74 5.67 -14.73
N GLU A 126 2.63 6.16 -14.17
CA GLU A 126 2.58 7.42 -13.43
C GLU A 126 3.28 7.30 -12.07
N ALA A 127 3.10 6.17 -11.39
CA ALA A 127 3.76 5.86 -10.13
C ALA A 127 5.29 5.85 -10.29
N TYR A 128 5.83 5.18 -11.32
CA TYR A 128 7.26 5.21 -11.59
C TYR A 128 7.78 6.60 -11.90
N ARG A 129 7.05 7.42 -12.67
CA ARG A 129 7.46 8.80 -12.95
C ARG A 129 7.60 9.58 -11.64
N ILE A 130 6.59 9.54 -10.77
CA ILE A 130 6.61 10.23 -9.47
C ILE A 130 7.74 9.68 -8.58
N TYR A 131 7.93 8.37 -8.56
CA TYR A 131 8.96 7.70 -7.76
C TYR A 131 10.37 8.13 -8.19
N ILE A 132 10.65 8.14 -9.50
CA ILE A 132 11.93 8.59 -10.06
C ILE A 132 12.15 10.09 -9.82
N GLU A 133 11.12 10.91 -9.97
CA GLU A 133 11.19 12.36 -9.69
C GLU A 133 11.49 12.68 -8.22
N LYS A 134 11.27 11.75 -7.29
CA LYS A 134 11.69 11.89 -5.89
C LYS A 134 13.18 11.65 -5.68
N ASP A 135 13.86 11.03 -6.64
CA ASP A 135 15.30 10.79 -6.55
C ASP A 135 16.07 12.13 -6.60
N PRO A 136 16.86 12.45 -5.56
CA PRO A 136 17.65 13.68 -5.53
C PRO A 136 18.65 13.76 -6.69
N ALA A 137 19.19 12.65 -7.19
CA ALA A 137 20.11 12.66 -8.33
C ALA A 137 19.42 13.18 -9.61
N VAL A 138 18.16 12.84 -9.83
CA VAL A 138 17.35 13.30 -10.96
C VAL A 138 16.99 14.77 -10.81
N ARG A 139 16.61 15.20 -9.60
CA ARG A 139 16.31 16.62 -9.32
C ARG A 139 17.51 17.55 -9.52
N HIS A 140 18.71 17.08 -9.19
CA HIS A 140 19.95 17.84 -9.40
C HIS A 140 20.32 17.96 -10.88
N SER A 141 20.01 16.96 -11.72
CA SER A 141 20.24 17.02 -13.17
C SER A 141 19.34 18.05 -13.85
N LEU A 142 18.04 18.07 -13.51
CA LEU A 142 17.07 19.03 -14.07
C LEU A 142 17.35 20.48 -13.66
N CYS A 143 17.94 20.70 -12.48
CA CYS A 143 18.31 22.03 -12.01
C CYS A 143 19.58 22.58 -12.71
N SER A 144 20.51 21.71 -13.11
CA SER A 144 21.69 22.13 -13.89
C SER A 144 21.36 22.58 -15.32
N GLU A 145 20.35 21.98 -15.96
CA GLU A 145 19.95 22.37 -17.33
C GLU A 145 19.17 23.69 -17.39
N CYS A 146 18.68 24.21 -16.26
CA CYS A 146 18.03 25.53 -16.18
C CYS A 146 18.99 26.69 -15.82
N MET A 147 20.29 26.44 -15.71
CA MET A 147 21.32 27.46 -15.43
C MET A 147 22.20 27.84 -16.64
N LEU A 148 21.72 27.63 -17.87
CA LEU A 148 22.37 28.10 -19.12
C LEU A 148 21.47 29.01 -19.93
#